data_AF-A0A9X9XHQ2-F1
#
_entry.id   AF-A0A9X9XHQ2-F1
#
_cell.length_a   1.000
_cell.length_b   1.000
_cell.length_c   1.000
_cell.angle_alpha   90.00
_cell.angle_beta   90.00
_cell.angle_gamma   90.00
#
_symmetry.space_group_name_H-M   'P 1'
#
loop_
_entity.id
_entity.type
_entity.pdbx_description
1 polymer ?
#
loop_
_entity_poly.entity_id
_entity_poly.type
_entity_poly.pdbx_seq_one_letter_code
_entity_poly.pdbx_strand_id
1 'polypeptide(L)'
;MMFARRTLAAGILAASLAPLAAWAHEPQRGPNGGQKVDLGSSHAELVAEGNTLRLYLFDASDRPLPASGATAQAVVLAGGRQATVALAPSRDNLLEGQGDFTAVRGMRAVITLTLQGQRPAQARFTPMDQN
;
A
#
# COMPACT_ATOMS: atom_id res chain seq x y z
N MET A 1 3.51 -26.52 71.68
CA MET A 1 4.27 -26.47 70.42
C MET A 1 3.37 -26.98 69.30
N MET A 2 2.85 -26.10 68.44
CA MET A 2 2.39 -26.42 67.08
C MET A 2 2.06 -25.09 66.38
N PHE A 3 2.92 -24.72 65.42
CA PHE A 3 2.83 -23.48 64.64
C PHE A 3 1.83 -23.67 63.50
N ALA A 4 0.76 -22.87 63.46
CA ALA A 4 -0.16 -22.83 62.34
C ALA A 4 0.44 -21.97 61.20
N ARG A 5 0.91 -22.64 60.14
CA ARG A 5 1.37 -22.00 58.89
C ARG A 5 0.17 -21.51 58.09
N ARG A 6 -0.03 -20.20 58.03
CA ARG A 6 -0.98 -19.55 57.12
C ARG A 6 -0.33 -19.42 55.74
N THR A 7 -0.75 -20.25 54.80
CA THR A 7 -0.37 -20.13 53.38
C THR A 7 -1.18 -19.00 52.75
N LEU A 8 -0.51 -17.95 52.28
CA LEU A 8 -1.08 -16.91 51.42
C LEU A 8 -1.23 -17.49 50.00
N ALA A 9 -2.45 -17.56 49.49
CA ALA A 9 -2.71 -17.90 48.09
C ALA A 9 -2.50 -16.65 47.22
N ALA A 10 -1.53 -16.68 46.32
CA ALA A 10 -1.31 -15.66 45.31
C ALA A 10 -2.25 -15.90 44.12
N GLY A 11 -3.22 -15.01 43.91
CA GLY A 11 -4.08 -15.02 42.73
C GLY A 11 -3.31 -14.51 41.51
N ILE A 12 -3.03 -15.39 40.55
CA ILE A 12 -2.49 -15.00 39.24
C ILE A 12 -3.66 -14.51 38.40
N LEU A 13 -3.72 -13.21 38.15
CA LEU A 13 -4.67 -12.59 37.23
C LEU A 13 -4.16 -12.84 35.80
N ALA A 14 -4.74 -13.81 35.10
CA ALA A 14 -4.46 -14.03 33.68
C ALA A 14 -5.15 -12.94 32.86
N ALA A 15 -4.41 -11.89 32.47
CA ALA A 15 -4.86 -10.91 31.50
C ALA A 15 -4.82 -11.55 30.10
N SER A 16 -5.99 -11.89 29.56
CA SER A 16 -6.16 -12.33 28.18
C SER A 16 -5.86 -11.16 27.23
N LEU A 17 -4.68 -11.17 26.63
CA LEU A 17 -4.36 -10.34 25.47
C LEU A 17 -5.17 -10.86 24.27
N ALA A 18 -6.33 -10.24 24.03
CA ALA A 18 -7.02 -10.41 22.77
C ALA A 18 -6.15 -9.79 21.65
N PRO A 19 -5.87 -10.50 20.55
CA PRO A 19 -5.17 -9.90 19.43
C PRO A 19 -6.08 -8.83 18.81
N LEU A 20 -5.63 -7.58 18.87
CA LEU A 20 -6.19 -6.51 18.06
C LEU A 20 -5.91 -6.87 16.60
N ALA A 21 -6.91 -7.41 15.91
CA ALA A 21 -6.86 -7.58 14.46
C ALA A 21 -6.74 -6.19 13.84
N ALA A 22 -5.55 -5.81 13.41
CA ALA A 22 -5.35 -4.66 12.56
C ALA A 22 -6.04 -4.95 11.22
N TRP A 23 -7.20 -4.33 10.99
CA TRP A 23 -7.88 -4.37 9.70
C TRP A 23 -7.05 -3.60 8.67
N ALA A 24 -6.09 -4.26 8.04
CA ALA A 24 -5.58 -3.79 6.76
C ALA A 24 -6.75 -3.93 5.76
N HIS A 25 -7.23 -2.81 5.22
CA HIS A 25 -8.32 -2.83 4.25
C HIS A 25 -7.88 -3.67 3.04
N GLU A 26 -8.71 -4.63 2.63
CA GLU A 26 -8.48 -5.41 1.41
C GLU A 26 -8.34 -4.44 0.22
N PRO A 27 -7.38 -4.66 -0.71
CA PRO A 27 -7.23 -3.83 -1.90
C PRO A 27 -8.55 -3.75 -2.68
N GLN A 28 -9.04 -2.54 -2.91
CA GLN A 28 -10.28 -2.32 -3.65
C GLN A 28 -9.99 -2.05 -5.12
N ARG A 29 -10.94 -2.35 -6.00
CA ARG A 29 -10.88 -1.85 -7.38
C ARG A 29 -11.19 -0.36 -7.37
N GLY A 30 -10.31 0.43 -7.97
CA GLY A 30 -10.45 1.88 -8.05
C GLY A 30 -11.35 2.33 -9.22
N PRO A 31 -11.68 3.63 -9.28
CA PRO A 31 -12.57 4.19 -10.30
C PRO A 31 -12.02 4.11 -11.73
N ASN A 32 -10.71 3.93 -11.92
CA ASN A 32 -10.08 3.77 -13.24
C ASN A 32 -9.88 2.28 -13.62
N GLY A 33 -10.41 1.34 -12.83
CA GLY A 33 -10.35 -0.10 -13.07
C GLY A 33 -9.05 -0.76 -12.61
N GLY A 34 -8.18 -0.02 -11.92
CA GLY A 34 -6.93 -0.52 -11.34
C GLY A 34 -7.04 -0.87 -9.87
N GLN A 35 -5.91 -1.26 -9.28
CA GLN A 35 -5.84 -1.62 -7.87
C GLN A 35 -5.62 -0.40 -6.99
N LYS A 36 -6.59 -0.12 -6.13
CA LYS A 36 -6.53 0.93 -5.12
C LYS A 36 -6.07 0.36 -3.77
N VAL A 37 -5.07 1.00 -3.19
CA VAL A 37 -4.49 0.64 -1.89
C VAL A 37 -4.20 1.89 -1.05
N ASP A 38 -4.08 1.69 0.25
CA ASP A 38 -3.56 2.70 1.17
C ASP A 38 -2.07 2.97 0.88
N LEU A 39 -1.70 4.24 0.84
CA LEU A 39 -0.33 4.71 0.57
C LEU A 39 -0.02 5.92 1.45
N GLY A 40 0.55 5.65 2.63
CA GLY A 40 0.84 6.69 3.62
C GLY A 40 -0.44 7.29 4.20
N SER A 41 -0.60 8.60 4.06
CA SER A 41 -1.79 9.38 4.48
C SER A 41 -2.86 9.53 3.38
N SER A 42 -2.67 8.84 2.26
CA SER A 42 -3.46 8.93 1.03
C SER A 42 -3.81 7.55 0.50
N HIS A 43 -4.65 7.49 -0.52
CA HIS A 43 -4.88 6.28 -1.31
C HIS A 43 -4.27 6.43 -2.70
N ALA A 44 -3.88 5.33 -3.31
CA ALA A 44 -3.40 5.34 -4.68
C ALA A 44 -3.97 4.15 -5.47
N GLU A 45 -4.42 4.43 -6.69
CA GLU A 45 -4.85 3.43 -7.65
C GLU A 45 -3.78 3.24 -8.73
N LEU A 46 -3.33 2.00 -8.92
CA LEU A 46 -2.39 1.63 -9.98
C LEU A 46 -3.12 0.89 -11.10
N VAL A 47 -3.02 1.44 -12.32
CA VAL A 47 -3.40 0.79 -13.57
C VAL A 47 -2.13 0.45 -14.35
N ALA A 48 -1.99 -0.80 -14.77
CA ALA A 48 -0.88 -1.27 -15.60
C ALA A 48 -1.41 -1.77 -16.95
N GLU A 49 -0.88 -1.26 -18.05
CA GLU A 49 -1.33 -1.61 -19.41
C GLU A 49 -0.13 -1.59 -20.36
N GLY A 50 0.13 -2.72 -21.05
CA GLY A 50 1.34 -2.85 -21.87
C GLY A 50 2.60 -2.56 -21.04
N ASN A 51 3.38 -1.58 -21.45
CA ASN A 51 4.59 -1.12 -20.74
C ASN A 51 4.37 0.20 -19.95
N THR A 52 3.11 0.59 -19.75
CA THR A 52 2.72 1.86 -19.12
C THR A 52 2.14 1.63 -17.72
N LEU A 53 2.54 2.47 -16.77
CA LEU A 53 1.93 2.58 -15.45
C LEU A 53 1.23 3.93 -15.30
N ARG A 54 0.02 3.89 -14.76
CA ARG A 54 -0.77 5.07 -14.37
C ARG A 54 -1.11 4.97 -12.89
N LEU A 55 -0.68 5.95 -12.11
CA LEU A 55 -0.91 6.05 -10.67
C LEU A 55 -1.82 7.24 -10.38
N TYR A 56 -3.05 6.97 -9.99
CA TYR A 56 -4.02 7.98 -9.59
C TYR A 56 -3.99 8.17 -8.09
N LEU A 57 -3.92 9.43 -7.63
CA LEU A 57 -3.83 9.78 -6.22
C LEU A 57 -5.18 10.23 -5.67
N PHE A 58 -5.47 9.84 -4.43
CA PHE A 58 -6.67 10.25 -3.71
C PHE A 58 -6.33 10.60 -2.25
N ASP A 59 -7.09 11.52 -1.66
CA ASP A 59 -7.01 11.78 -0.22
C ASP A 59 -7.63 10.63 0.59
N ALA A 60 -7.49 10.66 1.92
CA ALA A 60 -8.05 9.63 2.80
C ALA A 60 -9.59 9.49 2.71
N SER A 61 -10.29 10.45 2.08
CA SER A 61 -11.73 10.46 1.83
C SER A 61 -12.08 10.11 0.37
N ASP A 62 -11.15 9.49 -0.38
CA ASP A 62 -11.30 9.07 -1.77
C ASP A 62 -11.55 10.21 -2.78
N ARG A 63 -11.20 11.46 -2.42
CA ARG A 63 -11.28 12.58 -3.37
C ARG A 63 -9.97 12.69 -4.15
N PRO A 64 -10.00 13.06 -5.45
CA PRO A 64 -8.79 13.24 -6.24
C PRO A 64 -7.80 14.20 -5.57
N LEU A 65 -6.56 13.73 -5.39
CA LEU A 65 -5.47 14.51 -4.84
C LEU A 65 -4.56 14.98 -5.99
N PRO A 66 -4.35 16.31 -6.19
CA PRO A 66 -3.53 16.80 -7.31
C PRO A 66 -2.13 16.19 -7.33
N ALA A 67 -1.68 15.73 -8.50
CA ALA A 67 -0.35 15.14 -8.68
C ALA A 67 0.77 16.18 -8.78
N SER A 68 0.43 17.46 -8.93
CA SER A 68 1.41 18.55 -9.05
C SER A 68 2.38 18.56 -7.86
N GLY A 69 3.68 18.55 -8.15
CA GLY A 69 4.73 18.54 -7.13
C GLY A 69 4.96 17.18 -6.47
N ALA A 70 4.19 16.14 -6.81
CA ALA A 70 4.46 14.77 -6.41
C ALA A 70 5.50 14.10 -7.34
N THR A 71 6.25 13.16 -6.80
CA THR A 71 7.11 12.26 -7.57
C THR A 71 6.89 10.83 -7.12
N ALA A 72 6.96 9.89 -8.06
CA ALA A 72 6.91 8.48 -7.70
C ALA A 72 7.89 7.63 -8.51
N GLN A 73 8.33 6.53 -7.91
CA GLN A 73 9.11 5.49 -8.57
C GLN A 73 8.44 4.14 -8.33
N ALA A 74 8.32 3.35 -9.39
CA ALA A 74 7.87 1.98 -9.35
C ALA A 74 9.04 1.02 -9.55
N VAL A 75 9.17 0.03 -8.67
CA VAL A 75 9.96 -1.19 -8.94
C VAL A 75 8.98 -2.28 -9.32
N VAL A 76 9.03 -2.70 -10.58
CA VAL A 76 8.13 -3.68 -11.18
C VAL A 76 8.84 -5.01 -11.30
N LEU A 77 8.17 -6.09 -10.88
CA LEU A 77 8.53 -7.48 -11.21
C LEU A 77 7.44 -8.03 -12.13
N ALA A 78 7.79 -8.31 -13.39
CA ALA A 78 6.88 -8.83 -14.39
C ALA A 78 7.60 -9.85 -15.28
N GLY A 79 6.96 -11.00 -15.56
CA GLY A 79 7.57 -12.03 -16.41
C GLY A 79 8.93 -12.54 -15.92
N GLY A 80 9.20 -12.50 -14.61
CA GLY A 80 10.49 -12.89 -14.03
C GLY A 80 11.61 -11.83 -14.16
N ARG A 81 11.32 -10.64 -14.69
CA ARG A 81 12.28 -9.53 -14.83
C ARG A 81 11.90 -8.36 -13.94
N GLN A 82 12.91 -7.67 -13.43
CA GLN A 82 12.74 -6.43 -12.68
C GLN A 82 12.97 -5.22 -13.59
N ALA A 83 12.12 -4.20 -13.47
CA ALA A 83 12.28 -2.90 -14.11
C ALA A 83 12.00 -1.77 -13.12
N THR A 84 12.66 -0.64 -13.28
CA THR A 84 12.40 0.58 -12.51
C THR A 84 11.75 1.61 -13.43
N VAL A 85 10.61 2.16 -13.02
CA VAL A 85 9.83 3.14 -13.78
C VAL A 85 9.73 4.42 -12.97
N ALA A 86 10.16 5.54 -13.54
CA ALA A 86 9.87 6.85 -12.96
C ALA A 86 8.45 7.28 -13.38
N LEU A 87 7.66 7.75 -12.43
CA LEU A 87 6.32 8.28 -12.67
C LEU A 87 6.33 9.79 -12.41
N ALA A 88 5.91 10.55 -13.42
CA ALA A 88 5.84 12.00 -13.36
C ALA A 88 4.38 12.47 -13.46
N PRO A 89 4.03 13.62 -12.87
CA PRO A 89 2.71 14.21 -13.03
C PRO A 89 2.36 14.40 -14.51
N SER A 90 1.17 13.95 -14.91
CA SER A 90 0.67 14.05 -16.29
C SER A 90 -0.49 15.04 -16.38
N ARG A 91 -1.55 14.82 -15.59
CA ARG A 91 -2.72 15.70 -15.45
C ARG A 91 -3.43 15.44 -14.13
N ASP A 92 -4.22 16.39 -13.65
CA ASP A 92 -5.12 16.22 -12.50
C ASP A 92 -4.43 15.52 -11.30
N ASN A 93 -4.90 14.32 -10.96
CA ASN A 93 -4.37 13.45 -9.90
C ASN A 93 -3.52 12.28 -10.42
N LEU A 94 -3.09 12.32 -11.68
CA LEU A 94 -2.40 11.23 -12.36
C LEU A 94 -0.89 11.46 -12.47
N LEU A 95 -0.12 10.46 -12.03
CA LEU A 95 1.27 10.25 -12.43
C LEU A 95 1.37 9.11 -13.45
N GLU A 96 2.23 9.25 -14.44
CA GLU A 96 2.40 8.27 -15.53
C GLU A 96 3.88 8.03 -15.83
N GLY A 97 4.19 6.82 -16.31
CA GLY A 97 5.51 6.48 -16.83
C GLY A 97 5.53 5.17 -17.58
N GLN A 98 6.57 4.98 -18.39
CA GLN A 98 6.82 3.78 -19.20
C GLN A 98 8.16 3.15 -18.83
N GLY A 99 8.29 1.83 -18.98
CA GLY A 99 9.56 1.14 -18.71
C GLY A 99 9.74 -0.19 -19.43
N ASP A 100 10.85 -0.88 -19.17
CA ASP A 100 11.20 -2.19 -19.76
C ASP A 100 10.45 -3.34 -19.06
N PHE A 101 9.13 -3.35 -19.20
CA PHE A 101 8.26 -4.44 -18.72
C PHE A 101 7.04 -4.59 -19.62
N THR A 102 6.30 -5.68 -19.43
CA THR A 102 4.96 -5.85 -20.00
C THR A 102 4.02 -6.31 -18.89
N ALA A 103 2.88 -5.65 -18.76
CA ALA A 103 1.85 -5.98 -17.79
C ALA A 103 1.30 -7.38 -18.08
N VAL A 104 1.46 -8.28 -17.11
CA VAL A 104 1.10 -9.70 -17.20
C VAL A 104 0.58 -10.18 -15.85
N ARG A 105 -0.25 -11.23 -15.84
CA ARG A 105 -0.72 -11.87 -14.59
C ARG A 105 0.46 -12.23 -13.68
N GLY A 106 0.29 -12.05 -12.37
CA GLY A 106 1.35 -12.24 -11.38
C GLY A 106 2.38 -11.11 -11.31
N MET A 107 2.19 -10.03 -12.09
CA MET A 107 2.99 -8.80 -11.96
C MET A 107 2.85 -8.21 -10.56
N ARG A 108 3.98 -7.81 -9.98
CA ARG A 108 4.04 -7.10 -8.70
C ARG A 108 4.71 -5.75 -8.92
N ALA A 109 4.23 -4.71 -8.25
CA ALA A 109 4.88 -3.40 -8.25
C ALA A 109 5.01 -2.87 -6.84
N VAL A 110 6.15 -2.26 -6.53
CA VAL A 110 6.35 -1.48 -5.31
C VAL A 110 6.45 -0.03 -5.73
N ILE A 111 5.52 0.80 -5.25
CA ILE A 111 5.49 2.24 -5.53
C ILE A 111 6.01 2.97 -4.32
N THR A 112 7.02 3.81 -4.51
CA THR A 112 7.43 4.83 -3.55
C THR A 112 6.94 6.18 -4.05
N LEU A 113 6.05 6.82 -3.31
CA LEU A 113 5.48 8.14 -3.60
C LEU A 113 6.03 9.17 -2.63
N THR A 114 6.39 10.35 -3.14
CA THR A 114 6.68 11.53 -2.33
C THR A 114 5.72 12.64 -2.75
N LEU A 115 4.81 12.99 -1.84
CA LEU A 115 3.96 14.17 -2.00
C LEU A 115 4.73 15.43 -1.62
N GLN A 116 4.34 16.58 -2.18
CA GLN A 116 4.99 17.86 -1.91
C GLN A 116 5.02 18.15 -0.40
N GLY A 117 6.23 18.35 0.14
CA GLY A 117 6.42 18.66 1.57
C GLY A 117 6.19 17.49 2.53
N GLN A 118 5.95 16.27 2.03
CA GLN A 118 5.76 15.08 2.85
C GLN A 118 6.94 14.12 2.77
N ARG A 119 7.03 13.20 3.75
CA ARG A 119 7.99 12.09 3.69
C ARG A 119 7.54 11.05 2.66
N PRO A 120 8.48 10.33 2.03
CA PRO A 120 8.12 9.24 1.13
C PRO A 120 7.26 8.16 1.82
N ALA A 121 6.24 7.69 1.12
CA ALA A 121 5.42 6.54 1.49
C ALA A 121 5.55 5.43 0.45
N GLN A 122 5.36 4.18 0.87
CA GLN A 122 5.50 3.02 -0.03
C GLN A 122 4.32 2.06 0.10
N ALA A 123 3.86 1.52 -1.02
CA ALA A 123 2.86 0.45 -1.08
C ALA A 123 3.20 -0.60 -2.13
N ARG A 124 2.61 -1.78 -1.95
CA ARG A 124 2.76 -2.94 -2.84
C ARG A 124 1.46 -3.13 -3.63
N PHE A 125 1.61 -3.47 -4.90
CA PHE A 125 0.53 -3.70 -5.84
C PHE A 125 0.72 -5.04 -6.56
N THR A 126 -0.40 -5.66 -6.88
CA THR A 126 -0.61 -6.84 -7.73
C THR A 126 -1.71 -6.48 -8.76
N PRO A 127 -1.46 -5.51 -9.66
CA PRO A 127 -2.51 -4.86 -10.45
C PRO A 127 -3.20 -5.79 -11.45
N MET A 128 -2.56 -6.92 -11.79
CA MET A 128 -3.09 -7.90 -12.74
C MET A 128 -3.87 -9.05 -12.08
N ASP A 129 -3.97 -9.05 -10.75
CA ASP A 129 -4.53 -10.16 -9.96
C ASP A 129 -5.81 -9.74 -9.18
N GLN A 130 -6.47 -8.66 -9.60
CA GLN A 130 -7.71 -8.17 -9.00
C GLN A 130 -8.91 -9.05 -9.42
N ASN A 131 -9.21 -10.08 -8.62
CA ASN A 131 -10.38 -10.95 -8.83
C ASN A 131 -11.69 -10.27 -8.40
#